data_AF-A0A512IYP8-F1
#
_entry.id   AF-A0A512IYP8-F1
#
_cell.length_a   1.000
_cell.length_b   1.000
_cell.length_c   1.000
_cell.angle_alpha   90.00
_cell.angle_beta   90.00
_cell.angle_gamma   90.00
#
_symmetry.space_group_name_H-M   'P 1'
#
loop_
_entity.id
_entity.type
_entity.pdbx_description
1 polymer ?
#
loop_
_entity_poly.entity_id
_entity_poly.type
_entity_poly.pdbx_seq_one_letter_code
_entity_poly.pdbx_strand_id
1 'polypeptide(L)'
;MASAILLLHDKTIFADGAILEVKLWRLAEGDVVRGSVHPFKYSLFYGRAGLRLLAYDNEAGKGDHVHRGEVEMPYAFTTPADLIEAFLAKVASLRESTG
;
A
#
# COMPACT_ATOMS: atom_id res chain seq x y z
N MET A 1 15.61 17.87 3.20
CA MET A 1 14.88 16.61 3.39
C MET A 1 13.42 16.94 3.22
N ALA A 2 12.72 16.33 2.27
CA ALA A 2 11.27 16.48 2.14
C ALA A 2 10.63 16.09 3.48
N SER A 3 9.93 17.00 4.13
CA SER A 3 9.12 16.65 5.29
C SER A 3 7.91 15.84 4.81
N ALA A 4 7.54 14.81 5.58
CA ALA A 4 6.38 13.99 5.28
C ALA A 4 5.47 13.98 6.51
N ILE A 5 4.19 14.26 6.29
CA ILE A 5 3.16 14.21 7.32
C ILE A 5 2.46 12.85 7.20
N LEU A 6 2.49 12.06 8.26
CA LEU A 6 1.71 10.82 8.34
C LEU A 6 0.23 11.18 8.43
N LEU A 7 -0.55 10.79 7.42
CA LEU A 7 -1.99 11.05 7.35
C LEU A 7 -2.80 9.90 7.93
N LEU A 8 -2.36 8.66 7.67
CA LEU A 8 -3.03 7.45 8.12
C LEU A 8 -1.98 6.41 8.48
N HIS A 9 -2.13 5.82 9.66
CA HIS A 9 -1.47 4.57 10.03
C HIS A 9 -2.49 3.71 10.75
N ASP A 10 -2.89 2.63 10.09
CA ASP A 10 -3.73 1.59 10.69
C ASP A 10 -3.00 0.24 10.61
N LYS A 11 -3.18 -0.58 11.64
CA LYS A 11 -2.61 -1.92 11.70
C LYS A 11 -3.54 -2.87 12.44
N THR A 12 -3.96 -3.90 11.73
CA THR A 12 -4.76 -4.99 12.25
C THR A 12 -3.97 -6.30 12.19
N ILE A 13 -3.93 -7.01 13.32
CA ILE A 13 -3.42 -8.38 13.42
C ILE A 13 -4.64 -9.29 13.62
N PHE A 14 -4.85 -10.22 12.71
CA PHE A 14 -5.97 -11.15 12.75
C PHE A 14 -5.64 -12.40 13.58
N ALA A 15 -6.68 -13.12 14.01
CA ALA A 15 -6.53 -14.35 14.82
C ALA A 15 -5.78 -15.48 14.09
N ASP A 16 -5.79 -15.48 12.75
CA ASP A 16 -5.04 -16.41 11.90
C ASP A 16 -3.55 -16.01 11.72
N GLY A 17 -3.11 -14.93 12.39
CA GLY A 17 -1.74 -14.40 12.29
C GLY A 17 -1.48 -13.56 11.04
N ALA A 18 -2.49 -13.30 10.21
CA ALA A 18 -2.37 -12.34 9.13
C ALA A 18 -2.27 -10.90 9.67
N ILE A 19 -1.60 -10.05 8.91
CA ILE A 19 -1.35 -8.65 9.22
C ILE A 19 -1.87 -7.83 8.05
N LEU A 20 -2.74 -6.86 8.34
CA LEU A 20 -3.09 -5.77 7.45
C LEU A 20 -2.48 -4.50 8.04
N GLU A 21 -1.66 -3.80 7.28
CA GLU A 21 -1.08 -2.52 7.70
C GLU A 21 -1.20 -1.51 6.57
N VAL A 22 -1.77 -0.34 6.87
CA VAL A 22 -1.95 0.77 5.92
C VAL A 22 -1.17 1.96 6.46
N LYS A 23 -0.26 2.48 5.65
CA LYS A 23 0.43 3.75 5.91
C LYS A 23 0.33 4.67 4.71
N LEU A 24 -0.07 5.91 4.96
CA LEU A 24 -0.15 6.98 3.96
C LEU A 24 0.50 8.23 4.52
N TRP A 25 1.40 8.82 3.74
CA TRP A 25 2.04 10.09 4.04
C TRP A 25 1.76 11.09 2.93
N ARG A 26 1.60 12.36 3.31
CA ARG A 26 1.65 13.49 2.38
C ARG A 26 3.05 14.11 2.43
N LEU A 27 3.65 14.26 1.26
CA LEU A 27 4.93 14.94 1.09
C LEU A 27 4.73 16.45 1.10
N ALA A 28 5.81 17.20 1.34
CA ALA A 28 5.79 18.65 1.25
C ALA A 28 5.38 19.14 -0.15
N GLU A 29 4.97 20.39 -0.25
CA GLU A 29 4.53 20.98 -1.51
C GLU A 29 5.66 20.94 -2.56
N GLY A 30 5.33 20.44 -3.75
CA GLY A 30 6.28 20.25 -4.85
C GLY A 30 7.08 18.94 -4.79
N ASP A 31 7.05 18.20 -3.68
CA ASP A 31 7.74 16.92 -3.55
C ASP A 31 6.87 15.74 -4.01
N VAL A 32 7.49 14.82 -4.77
CA VAL A 32 6.89 13.55 -5.20
C VAL A 32 7.88 12.42 -5.02
N VAL A 33 7.37 11.19 -4.83
CA VAL A 33 8.22 10.00 -4.95
C VAL A 33 8.71 9.90 -6.39
N ARG A 34 10.02 9.74 -6.61
CA ARG A 34 10.57 9.58 -7.96
C ARG A 34 9.92 8.40 -8.67
N GLY A 35 9.23 8.66 -9.78
CA GLY A 35 8.46 7.65 -10.54
C GLY A 35 6.95 7.75 -10.33
N SER A 36 6.50 8.51 -9.33
CA SER A 36 5.08 8.86 -9.12
C SER A 36 4.83 10.32 -9.54
N VAL A 37 3.56 10.67 -9.77
CA VAL A 37 3.13 12.01 -10.23
C VAL A 37 2.23 12.73 -9.22
N HIS A 38 2.28 12.31 -7.95
CA HIS A 38 1.41 12.81 -6.88
C HIS A 38 2.20 12.98 -5.56
N PRO A 39 1.72 13.83 -4.62
CA PRO A 39 2.47 14.19 -3.40
C PRO A 39 2.24 13.18 -2.26
N PHE A 40 2.06 11.90 -2.56
CA PHE A 40 1.80 10.87 -1.56
C PHE A 40 2.87 9.80 -1.60
N LYS A 41 3.29 9.37 -0.41
CA LYS A 41 4.02 8.11 -0.21
C LYS A 41 3.07 7.15 0.48
N TYR A 42 3.11 5.87 0.14
CA TYR A 42 2.24 4.89 0.78
C TYR A 42 2.90 3.52 0.90
N SER A 43 2.41 2.74 1.86
CA SER A 43 2.76 1.34 2.07
C SER A 43 1.54 0.65 2.66
N LEU A 44 0.85 -0.11 1.82
CA LEU A 44 -0.31 -0.93 2.19
C LEU A 44 0.13 -2.38 2.06
N PHE A 45 0.03 -3.15 3.14
CA PHE A 45 0.56 -4.50 3.24
C PHE A 45 -0.51 -5.44 3.77
N TYR A 46 -0.67 -6.59 3.11
CA TYR A 46 -1.40 -7.72 3.63
C TYR A 46 -0.59 -9.01 3.46
N GLY A 47 -0.42 -9.75 4.54
CA GLY A 47 0.39 -10.96 4.55
C GLY A 47 0.43 -11.62 5.92
N ARG A 48 1.32 -12.60 6.08
CA ARG A 48 1.60 -13.30 7.34
C ARG A 48 3.11 -13.43 7.50
N ALA A 49 3.58 -13.98 8.63
CA ALA A 49 5.00 -14.12 8.92
C ALA A 49 5.80 -14.68 7.71
N GLY A 50 6.68 -13.84 7.15
CA GLY A 50 7.53 -14.19 6.00
C GLY A 50 6.83 -14.25 4.64
N LEU A 51 5.52 -14.01 4.55
CA LEU A 51 4.75 -14.13 3.32
C LEU A 51 3.93 -12.86 3.04
N ARG A 52 4.28 -12.17 1.96
CA ARG A 52 3.50 -11.07 1.39
C ARG A 52 2.46 -11.64 0.42
N LEU A 53 1.18 -11.45 0.72
CA LEU A 53 0.10 -11.86 -0.18
C LEU A 53 -0.29 -10.72 -1.12
N LEU A 54 -0.31 -9.50 -0.59
CA LEU A 54 -0.65 -8.30 -1.34
C LEU A 54 0.11 -7.11 -0.75
N ALA A 55 0.65 -6.24 -1.60
CA ALA A 55 1.07 -4.92 -1.16
C ALA A 55 0.87 -3.88 -2.26
N TYR A 56 0.61 -2.64 -1.86
CA TYR A 56 0.68 -1.47 -2.74
C TYR A 56 1.67 -0.52 -2.10
N ASP A 57 2.70 -0.14 -2.85
CA ASP A 57 3.65 0.86 -2.41
C ASP A 57 4.16 1.68 -3.60
N ASN A 58 4.83 2.79 -3.29
CA ASN A 58 5.54 3.56 -4.28
C ASN A 58 7.01 3.76 -3.89
N GLU A 59 7.88 3.11 -4.67
CA GLU A 59 9.32 3.09 -4.44
C GLU A 59 10.03 4.05 -5.40
N ALA A 60 10.98 4.82 -4.86
CA ALA A 60 11.75 5.78 -5.64
C ALA A 60 12.51 5.07 -6.79
N GLY A 61 12.13 5.34 -8.02
CA GLY A 61 12.69 4.74 -9.23
C GLY A 61 11.80 3.70 -9.90
N LYS A 62 10.80 3.18 -9.20
CA LYS A 62 9.75 2.32 -9.76
C LYS A 62 8.43 3.06 -9.93
N GLY A 63 8.14 4.00 -9.03
CA GLY A 63 6.84 4.63 -8.93
C GLY A 63 5.80 3.70 -8.30
N ASP A 64 4.54 3.93 -8.66
CA ASP A 64 3.38 3.28 -8.08
C ASP A 64 3.24 1.84 -8.59
N HIS A 65 3.21 0.87 -7.67
CA HIS A 65 3.09 -0.54 -8.04
C HIS A 65 2.36 -1.40 -7.00
N VAL A 66 1.93 -2.57 -7.45
CA VAL A 66 1.28 -3.59 -6.64
C VAL A 66 2.08 -4.89 -6.68
N HIS A 67 2.26 -5.50 -5.52
CA HIS A 67 2.78 -6.85 -5.35
C HIS A 67 1.61 -7.80 -5.12
N ARG A 68 1.50 -8.85 -5.93
CA ARG A 68 0.54 -9.95 -5.75
C ARG A 68 1.35 -11.24 -5.62
N GLY A 69 1.61 -11.66 -4.39
CA GLY A 69 2.63 -12.66 -4.10
C GLY A 69 4.02 -12.19 -4.58
N GLU A 70 4.59 -12.91 -5.55
CA GLU A 70 5.89 -12.62 -6.16
C GLU A 70 5.81 -11.74 -7.40
N VAL A 71 4.61 -11.49 -7.93
CA VAL A 71 4.42 -10.71 -9.15
C VAL A 71 4.29 -9.24 -8.81
N GLU A 72 5.17 -8.42 -9.40
CA GLU A 72 5.16 -6.97 -9.33
C GLU A 72 4.57 -6.39 -10.62
N MET A 73 3.65 -5.42 -10.51
CA MET A 73 3.04 -4.76 -11.67
C MET A 73 2.82 -3.25 -11.40
N PRO A 74 2.90 -2.39 -12.42
CA PRO A 74 2.53 -0.98 -12.29
C PRO A 74 1.11 -0.81 -11.75
N TYR A 75 0.91 0.21 -10.93
CA TYR A 75 -0.40 0.59 -10.40
C TYR A 75 -0.73 2.03 -10.82
N ALA A 76 -1.89 2.23 -11.42
CA ALA A 76 -2.36 3.55 -11.82
C ALA A 76 -2.99 4.26 -10.61
N PHE A 77 -2.19 5.04 -9.89
CA PHE A 77 -2.69 5.84 -8.77
C PHE A 77 -3.68 6.92 -9.24
N THR A 78 -4.81 7.05 -8.54
CA THR A 78 -5.80 8.12 -8.75
C THR A 78 -5.92 8.99 -7.50
N THR A 79 -6.43 8.43 -6.42
CA THR A 79 -6.62 9.12 -5.14
C THR A 79 -6.24 8.19 -3.98
N PRO A 80 -5.94 8.74 -2.79
CA PRO A 80 -5.73 7.91 -1.61
C PRO A 80 -6.93 7.05 -1.23
N ALA A 81 -8.16 7.55 -1.48
CA ALA A 81 -9.38 6.81 -1.19
C ALA A 81 -9.50 5.57 -2.09
N ASP A 82 -9.33 5.74 -3.41
CA ASP A 82 -9.41 4.64 -4.38
C ASP A 82 -8.31 3.59 -4.12
N LEU A 83 -7.11 4.04 -3.74
CA LEU A 83 -6.00 3.15 -3.36
C LEU A 83 -6.38 2.27 -2.16
N ILE A 84 -6.93 2.87 -1.10
CA ILE A 84 -7.32 2.15 0.11
C ILE A 84 -8.49 1.21 -0.20
N GLU A 85 -9.50 1.67 -0.94
CA GLU A 85 -10.66 0.85 -1.33
C GLU A 85 -10.25 -0.36 -2.16
N ALA A 86 -9.43 -0.14 -3.20
CA ALA A 86 -8.93 -1.23 -4.04
C ALA A 86 -8.10 -2.25 -3.24
N PHE A 87 -7.28 -1.78 -2.30
CA PHE A 87 -6.50 -2.64 -1.42
C PHE A 87 -7.42 -3.47 -0.51
N LEU A 88 -8.34 -2.83 0.22
CA LEU A 88 -9.25 -3.50 1.16
C LEU A 88 -10.17 -4.50 0.45
N ALA A 89 -10.70 -4.16 -0.73
CA ALA A 89 -11.49 -5.08 -1.53
C ALA A 89 -10.70 -6.35 -1.89
N LYS A 90 -9.43 -6.19 -2.28
CA LYS A 90 -8.58 -7.35 -2.62
C LYS A 90 -8.21 -8.17 -1.39
N VAL A 91 -7.97 -7.54 -0.24
CA VAL A 91 -7.77 -8.25 1.02
C VAL A 91 -9.01 -9.05 1.41
N ALA A 92 -10.21 -8.47 1.29
CA ALA A 92 -11.46 -9.17 1.55
C ALA A 92 -11.58 -10.45 0.70
N SER A 93 -11.36 -10.34 -0.62
CA SER A 93 -11.37 -11.53 -1.50
C SER A 93 -10.34 -12.59 -1.10
N LEU A 94 -9.12 -12.19 -0.68
CA LEU A 94 -8.09 -13.13 -0.23
C LEU A 94 -8.46 -13.83 1.08
N ARG A 95 -9.23 -13.16 1.94
CA ARG A 95 -9.69 -13.71 3.22
C ARG A 95 -10.87 -14.66 3.03
N GLU A 96 -11.78 -14.35 2.11
CA GLU A 96 -12.86 -15.26 1.71
C GLU A 96 -12.33 -16.56 1.08
N SER A 97 -11.25 -16.50 0.29
CA SER A 97 -10.66 -17.69 -0.34
C SER A 97 -9.81 -18.55 0.60
N THR A 98 -9.58 -18.12 1.85
CA THR A 98 -8.78 -18.84 2.85
C THR A 98 -9.66 -19.39 3.99
N GLY A 99 -10.98 -19.25 3.88
CA GLY A 99 -11.98 -19.76 4.83
C GLY A 99 -12.58 -21.09 4.44
#